data_AF-A0A1V5K1Q9-F1
#
_entry.id   AF-A0A1V5K1Q9-F1
#
_cell.length_a   1.000
_cell.length_b   1.000
_cell.length_c   1.000
_cell.angle_alpha   90.00
_cell.angle_beta   90.00
_cell.angle_gamma   90.00
#
_symmetry.space_group_name_H-M   'P 1'
#
loop_
_entity.id
_entity.type
_entity.pdbx_description
1 polymer ?
#
loop_
_entity_poly.entity_id
_entity_poly.type
_entity_poly.pdbx_seq_one_letter_code
_entity_poly.pdbx_strand_id
1 'polypeptide(L)'
;MPRKVLIMGAAGRDFHNFNTFFRDNEAYQVVAFTATQIPDIEGRVYPKELAGKLYPNGIPIHAETELVSLIKNNKVEEVVFAYSDIPYPVLMSKAALVNATGANFVLMGPDATMVKSTKPVVSVCAIRTGCGKSQTTRRVVSILRAKGRKVAVIRHPMPYGDLVAQKVQRYASLADMDLHKCTIEEREEYEPHLVNGAVLFAGVDYEAILREAEKEADVILWDGGNNDFPFYKSDLEIVVLDPHRAGHEISYYPGETNFRRAQVLVINKIDTASLENINVLRNNIRKFNPDAVVIDAASPLFVEGGDKIRGKKVLVVEDGPTLTHGEMAYGAGVMAAYKYGAAELIDPKPYAVGSIVETFKKYGHVSGLLPAMGYGDKQIKELEQTINNTPADLVVIGTPIDLAKLIKINKPTVRVTYELQEIGTPTLEDVLKKF
;
A
#
# COMPACT_ATOMS: atom_id res chain seq x y z
N MET A 1 38.03 4.98 -1.97
CA MET A 1 37.12 5.32 -0.86
C MET A 1 35.72 4.86 -1.24
N PRO A 2 34.88 4.40 -0.30
CA PRO A 2 33.51 4.04 -0.61
C PRO A 2 32.74 5.27 -1.11
N ARG A 3 31.85 5.09 -2.09
CA ARG A 3 30.99 6.18 -2.57
C ARG A 3 29.97 6.53 -1.51
N LYS A 4 29.80 7.82 -1.23
CA LYS A 4 28.84 8.27 -0.21
C LYS A 4 27.44 8.39 -0.79
N VAL A 5 26.50 7.68 -0.18
CA VAL A 5 25.12 7.55 -0.63
C VAL A 5 24.16 8.10 0.41
N LEU A 6 23.15 8.82 -0.02
CA LEU A 6 21.96 9.14 0.78
C LEU A 6 20.75 8.49 0.11
N ILE A 7 19.89 7.82 0.89
CA ILE A 7 18.69 7.19 0.34
C ILE A 7 17.47 8.01 0.78
N MET A 8 16.72 8.56 -0.18
CA MET A 8 15.50 9.32 0.10
C MET A 8 14.27 8.45 -0.11
N GLY A 9 13.43 8.31 0.91
CA GLY A 9 12.26 7.44 0.85
C GLY A 9 11.27 7.67 1.99
N ALA A 10 10.37 6.70 2.17
CA ALA A 10 9.34 6.72 3.20
C ALA A 10 9.36 5.41 4.01
N ALA A 11 10.56 4.99 4.43
CA ALA A 11 10.83 3.83 5.29
C ALA A 11 10.40 2.44 4.79
N GLY A 12 9.89 2.31 3.57
CA GLY A 12 9.64 1.03 2.91
C GLY A 12 10.75 0.61 1.95
N ARG A 13 10.70 1.15 0.73
CA ARG A 13 11.63 0.84 -0.40
C ARG A 13 13.07 1.23 -0.13
N ASP A 14 13.28 2.31 0.60
CA ASP A 14 14.60 2.78 1.02
C ASP A 14 15.31 1.74 1.90
N PHE A 15 14.64 1.23 2.93
CA PHE A 15 15.18 0.16 3.77
C PHE A 15 15.40 -1.12 2.98
N HIS A 16 14.49 -1.47 2.08
CA HIS A 16 14.68 -2.64 1.21
C HIS A 16 15.89 -2.51 0.27
N ASN A 17 16.03 -1.37 -0.40
CA ASN A 17 17.16 -1.08 -1.28
C ASN A 17 18.47 -1.14 -0.48
N PHE A 18 18.49 -0.55 0.72
CA PHE A 18 19.60 -0.66 1.64
C PHE A 18 19.94 -2.12 1.97
N ASN A 19 18.97 -2.86 2.49
CA ASN A 19 19.13 -4.25 2.93
C ASN A 19 19.62 -5.17 1.82
N THR A 20 19.15 -4.95 0.59
CA THR A 20 19.41 -5.84 -0.55
C THR A 20 20.70 -5.50 -1.27
N PHE A 21 21.04 -4.21 -1.41
CA PHE A 21 22.14 -3.77 -2.27
C PHE A 21 23.32 -3.12 -1.52
N PHE A 22 23.07 -2.41 -0.43
CA PHE A 22 24.07 -1.55 0.22
C PHE A 22 24.64 -2.10 1.54
N ARG A 23 23.83 -2.87 2.30
CA ARG A 23 24.08 -3.27 3.70
C ARG A 23 25.50 -3.77 4.01
N ASP A 24 26.03 -4.67 3.20
CA ASP A 24 27.38 -5.23 3.36
C ASP A 24 28.27 -4.99 2.13
N ASN A 25 27.98 -3.94 1.36
CA ASN A 25 28.70 -3.60 0.14
C ASN A 25 29.75 -2.50 0.39
N GLU A 26 31.02 -2.91 0.50
CA GLU A 26 32.16 -2.03 0.82
C GLU A 26 32.45 -0.96 -0.26
N ALA A 27 31.85 -1.07 -1.45
CA ALA A 27 31.96 -0.03 -2.47
C ALA A 27 31.16 1.24 -2.12
N TYR A 28 30.23 1.16 -1.17
CA TYR A 28 29.31 2.23 -0.81
C TYR A 28 29.30 2.49 0.70
N GLN A 29 28.95 3.72 1.06
CA GLN A 29 28.67 4.13 2.43
C GLN A 29 27.38 4.93 2.45
N VAL A 30 26.31 4.34 2.97
CA VAL A 30 25.03 5.02 3.17
C VAL A 30 25.12 5.89 4.42
N VAL A 31 25.15 7.21 4.24
CA VAL A 31 25.39 8.16 5.33
C VAL A 31 24.12 8.52 6.09
N ALA A 32 22.97 8.45 5.44
CA ALA A 32 21.68 8.81 5.99
C ALA A 32 20.53 8.27 5.13
N PHE A 33 19.39 8.06 5.79
CA PHE A 33 18.09 8.08 5.14
C PHE A 33 17.44 9.44 5.32
N THR A 34 16.54 9.81 4.39
CA THR A 34 15.55 10.85 4.66
C THR A 34 14.16 10.24 4.61
N ALA A 35 13.27 10.69 5.51
CA ALA A 35 11.89 10.28 5.53
C ALA A 35 10.93 11.46 5.28
N THR A 36 9.83 11.15 4.62
CA THR A 36 8.62 11.98 4.59
C THR A 36 7.40 11.05 4.75
N GLN A 37 6.21 11.62 4.97
CA GLN A 37 4.91 10.92 5.01
C GLN A 37 4.62 10.08 6.27
N ILE A 38 5.52 9.24 6.76
CA ILE A 38 5.25 8.36 7.91
C ILE A 38 5.44 9.13 9.24
N PRO A 39 4.41 9.19 10.11
CA PRO A 39 4.56 9.78 11.44
C PRO A 39 5.65 9.08 12.26
N ASP A 40 6.36 9.84 13.09
CA ASP A 40 7.28 9.33 14.12
C ASP A 40 8.50 8.52 13.61
N ILE A 41 8.83 8.58 12.31
CA ILE A 41 10.05 7.93 11.78
C ILE A 41 11.25 8.87 11.62
N GLU A 42 11.00 10.16 11.37
CA GLU A 42 12.05 11.17 11.31
C GLU A 42 12.72 11.34 12.69
N GLY A 43 14.05 11.51 12.71
CA GLY A 43 14.83 11.61 13.94
C GLY A 43 15.17 10.26 14.58
N ARG A 44 14.71 9.14 14.03
CA ARG A 44 15.12 7.79 14.45
C ARG A 44 16.44 7.37 13.80
N VAL A 45 16.93 6.22 14.23
CA VAL A 45 18.10 5.53 13.65
C VAL A 45 17.63 4.20 13.09
N TYR A 46 18.00 3.92 11.85
CA TYR A 46 17.91 2.57 11.31
C TYR A 46 18.87 1.66 12.09
N PRO A 47 18.37 0.63 12.78
CA PRO A 47 19.09 -0.01 13.88
C PRO A 47 20.30 -0.82 13.40
N LYS A 48 21.38 -0.80 14.18
CA LYS A 48 22.63 -1.56 13.91
C LYS A 48 22.38 -3.07 13.77
N GLU A 49 21.36 -3.59 14.46
CA GLU A 49 20.93 -4.99 14.42
C GLU A 49 20.43 -5.42 13.03
N LEU A 50 20.00 -4.46 12.21
CA LEU A 50 19.58 -4.67 10.83
C LEU A 50 20.56 -4.11 9.80
N ALA A 51 21.46 -3.22 10.23
CA ALA A 51 22.31 -2.44 9.34
C ALA A 51 23.53 -3.19 8.80
N GLY A 52 23.80 -4.43 9.25
CA GLY A 52 24.95 -5.21 8.80
C GLY A 52 26.28 -4.77 9.42
N LYS A 53 27.37 -5.42 9.01
CA LYS A 53 28.68 -5.28 9.72
C LYS A 53 29.33 -3.92 9.52
N LEU A 54 28.96 -3.21 8.45
CA LEU A 54 29.55 -1.92 8.08
C LEU A 54 28.98 -0.73 8.88
N TYR A 55 27.89 -0.93 9.63
CA TYR A 55 27.15 0.14 10.30
C TYR A 55 26.89 -0.19 11.78
N PRO A 56 27.95 -0.28 12.62
CA PRO A 56 27.84 -0.69 14.03
C PRO A 56 27.04 0.28 14.91
N ASN A 57 26.82 1.51 14.42
CA ASN A 57 26.04 2.54 15.11
C ASN A 57 24.64 2.76 14.49
N GLY A 58 24.26 1.94 13.50
CA GLY A 58 23.07 2.18 12.69
C GLY A 58 23.27 3.34 11.70
N ILE A 59 22.18 3.78 11.07
CA ILE A 59 22.16 4.84 10.06
C ILE A 59 21.10 5.88 10.45
N PRO A 60 21.42 7.18 10.52
CA PRO A 60 20.45 8.18 10.93
C PRO A 60 19.35 8.39 9.88
N ILE A 61 18.14 8.69 10.35
CA ILE A 61 16.97 9.01 9.53
C ILE A 61 16.60 10.48 9.79
N HIS A 62 16.74 11.31 8.77
CA HIS A 62 16.52 12.76 8.85
C HIS A 62 15.21 13.19 8.17
N ALA A 63 14.78 14.42 8.44
CA ALA A 63 13.65 15.00 7.71
C ALA A 63 14.06 15.29 6.25
N GLU A 64 13.16 15.08 5.31
CA GLU A 64 13.44 15.35 3.88
C GLU A 64 13.80 16.82 3.62
N THR A 65 13.32 17.76 4.44
CA THR A 65 13.66 19.19 4.34
C THR A 65 15.16 19.47 4.54
N GLU A 66 15.89 18.55 5.16
CA GLU A 66 17.33 18.62 5.38
C GLU A 66 18.17 18.06 4.21
N LEU A 67 17.53 17.54 3.14
CA LEU A 67 18.22 16.84 2.06
C LEU A 67 19.44 17.61 1.49
N VAL A 68 19.27 18.90 1.18
CA VAL A 68 20.34 19.71 0.58
C VAL A 68 21.50 19.96 1.54
N SER A 69 21.22 20.19 2.83
CA SER A 69 22.28 20.39 3.83
C SER A 69 23.02 19.09 4.10
N LEU A 70 22.31 17.96 4.18
CA LEU A 70 22.89 16.63 4.33
C LEU A 70 23.83 16.28 3.18
N ILE A 71 23.44 16.56 1.93
CA ILE A 71 24.29 16.32 0.76
C ILE A 71 25.60 17.10 0.87
N LYS A 72 25.53 18.40 1.17
CA LYS A 72 26.71 19.29 1.26
C LYS A 72 27.62 18.91 2.43
N ASN A 73 27.04 18.71 3.61
CA ASN A 73 27.79 18.45 4.85
C ASN A 73 28.51 17.09 4.80
N ASN A 74 27.83 16.07 4.26
CA ASN A 74 28.40 14.73 4.19
C ASN A 74 29.23 14.49 2.92
N LYS A 75 29.19 15.41 1.95
CA LYS A 75 29.78 15.26 0.60
C LYS A 75 29.21 14.02 -0.10
N VAL A 76 27.88 13.93 -0.14
CA VAL A 76 27.16 12.83 -0.80
C VAL A 76 27.41 12.89 -2.30
N GLU A 77 27.71 11.74 -2.89
CA GLU A 77 27.97 11.59 -4.34
C GLU A 77 26.75 11.06 -5.09
N GLU A 78 25.93 10.23 -4.43
CA GLU A 78 24.74 9.62 -5.01
C GLU A 78 23.54 9.75 -4.06
N VAL A 79 22.42 10.27 -4.56
CA VAL A 79 21.13 10.23 -3.88
C VAL A 79 20.24 9.21 -4.57
N VAL A 80 19.90 8.15 -3.84
CA VAL A 80 19.01 7.07 -4.32
C VAL A 80 17.58 7.45 -4.00
N PHE A 81 16.75 7.54 -5.03
CA PHE A 81 15.33 7.81 -4.88
C PHE A 81 14.53 6.53 -4.70
N ALA A 82 13.83 6.43 -3.58
CA ALA A 82 13.11 5.24 -3.13
C ALA A 82 11.66 5.55 -2.73
N TYR A 83 11.02 6.54 -3.36
CA TYR A 83 9.58 6.75 -3.22
C TYR A 83 8.78 6.01 -4.28
N SER A 84 7.50 5.80 -3.99
CA SER A 84 6.50 5.30 -4.91
C SER A 84 5.28 6.22 -4.93
N ASP A 85 4.44 6.04 -5.94
CA ASP A 85 3.18 6.74 -6.16
C ASP A 85 3.33 8.24 -6.44
N ILE A 86 4.42 8.60 -7.12
CA ILE A 86 4.82 9.98 -7.38
C ILE A 86 4.59 10.35 -8.86
N PRO A 87 3.95 11.49 -9.17
CA PRO A 87 3.87 12.00 -10.53
C PRO A 87 5.25 12.35 -11.09
N TYR A 88 5.49 12.13 -12.38
CA TYR A 88 6.79 12.43 -12.99
C TYR A 88 7.29 13.88 -12.83
N PRO A 89 6.44 14.92 -12.89
CA PRO A 89 6.92 16.28 -12.60
C PRO A 89 7.54 16.42 -11.21
N VAL A 90 7.00 15.72 -10.21
CA VAL A 90 7.52 15.74 -8.83
C VAL A 90 8.85 14.98 -8.76
N LEU A 91 8.92 13.78 -9.35
CA LEU A 91 10.15 13.00 -9.48
C LEU A 91 11.28 13.83 -10.11
N MET A 92 11.00 14.47 -11.25
CA MET A 92 11.99 15.27 -11.97
C MET A 92 12.37 16.55 -11.22
N SER A 93 11.45 17.14 -10.45
CA SER A 93 11.77 18.26 -9.57
C SER A 93 12.74 17.85 -8.45
N LYS A 94 12.54 16.66 -7.86
CA LYS A 94 13.49 16.11 -6.87
C LYS A 94 14.85 15.81 -7.49
N ALA A 95 14.88 15.26 -8.71
CA ALA A 95 16.12 15.03 -9.44
C ALA A 95 16.87 16.35 -9.71
N ALA A 96 16.18 17.39 -10.17
CA ALA A 96 16.78 18.70 -10.40
C ALA A 96 17.34 19.31 -9.10
N LEU A 97 16.63 19.17 -7.98
CA LEU A 97 17.10 19.63 -6.66
C LEU A 97 18.41 18.95 -6.25
N VAL A 98 18.50 17.63 -6.40
CA VAL A 98 19.71 16.84 -6.11
C VAL A 98 20.85 17.22 -7.06
N ASN A 99 20.59 17.26 -8.36
CA ASN A 99 21.63 17.59 -9.34
C ASN A 99 22.19 19.01 -9.14
N ALA A 100 21.37 19.95 -8.68
CA ALA A 100 21.80 21.32 -8.36
C ALA A 100 22.83 21.39 -7.21
N THR A 101 22.92 20.34 -6.37
CA THR A 101 23.98 20.24 -5.34
C THR A 101 25.26 19.57 -5.87
N GLY A 102 25.26 19.08 -7.12
CA GLY A 102 26.37 18.36 -7.75
C GLY A 102 26.39 16.85 -7.47
N ALA A 103 25.41 16.31 -6.72
CA ALA A 103 25.28 14.88 -6.51
C ALA A 103 24.54 14.20 -7.67
N ASN A 104 24.80 12.92 -7.89
CA ASN A 104 24.04 12.12 -8.84
C ASN A 104 22.67 11.76 -8.26
N PHE A 105 21.64 11.77 -9.10
CA PHE A 105 20.33 11.23 -8.77
C PHE A 105 20.17 9.82 -9.37
N VAL A 106 19.86 8.83 -8.55
CA VAL A 106 19.85 7.41 -8.93
C VAL A 106 18.46 6.81 -8.74
N LEU A 107 17.94 6.18 -9.81
CA LEU A 107 16.78 5.30 -9.78
C LEU A 107 17.26 3.85 -9.90
N MET A 108 17.05 3.05 -8.85
CA MET A 108 17.45 1.64 -8.85
C MET A 108 16.44 0.80 -9.64
N GLY A 109 16.96 -0.04 -10.54
CA GLY A 109 16.14 -0.95 -11.34
C GLY A 109 15.76 -2.24 -10.59
N PRO A 110 14.73 -2.97 -11.06
CA PRO A 110 14.26 -4.22 -10.44
C PRO A 110 15.35 -5.27 -10.22
N ASP A 111 16.23 -5.51 -11.19
CA ASP A 111 17.26 -6.55 -11.07
C ASP A 111 18.31 -6.26 -9.99
N ALA A 112 18.47 -5.00 -9.59
CA ALA A 112 19.38 -4.62 -8.51
C ALA A 112 18.79 -4.83 -7.11
N THR A 113 17.46 -4.91 -7.01
CA THR A 113 16.75 -4.87 -5.72
C THR A 113 15.78 -6.05 -5.54
N MET A 114 15.54 -6.89 -6.54
CA MET A 114 14.70 -8.07 -6.39
C MET A 114 15.47 -9.27 -5.83
N VAL A 115 14.95 -9.83 -4.75
CA VAL A 115 15.43 -11.07 -4.15
C VAL A 115 14.87 -12.28 -4.91
N LYS A 116 15.70 -13.31 -5.11
CA LYS A 116 15.27 -14.57 -5.74
C LYS A 116 14.67 -15.54 -4.71
N SER A 117 13.56 -16.15 -5.11
CA SER A 117 12.87 -17.21 -4.38
C SER A 117 13.23 -18.60 -4.95
N THR A 118 13.19 -19.59 -4.08
CA THR A 118 13.25 -21.03 -4.39
C THR A 118 11.86 -21.63 -4.66
N LYS A 119 10.80 -20.89 -4.33
CA LYS A 119 9.39 -21.21 -4.61
C LYS A 119 8.85 -20.33 -5.75
N PRO A 120 7.86 -20.79 -6.52
CA PRO A 120 7.14 -19.93 -7.45
C PRO A 120 6.61 -18.66 -6.79
N VAL A 121 6.78 -17.52 -7.45
CA VAL A 121 6.33 -16.20 -6.96
C VAL A 121 5.31 -15.61 -7.93
N VAL A 122 4.14 -15.27 -7.41
CA VAL A 122 3.15 -14.41 -8.08
C VAL A 122 3.20 -13.05 -7.40
N SER A 123 3.26 -11.96 -8.15
CA SER A 123 3.15 -10.61 -7.59
C SER A 123 1.93 -9.88 -8.10
N VAL A 124 1.24 -9.19 -7.19
CA VAL A 124 0.15 -8.28 -7.50
C VAL A 124 0.58 -6.86 -7.15
N CYS A 125 0.79 -6.04 -8.19
CA CYS A 125 1.12 -4.62 -8.10
C CYS A 125 0.03 -3.77 -8.79
N ALA A 126 0.20 -2.45 -8.86
CA ALA A 126 -0.71 -1.56 -9.57
C ALA A 126 0.03 -0.38 -10.18
N ILE A 127 -0.66 0.37 -11.02
CA ILE A 127 -0.18 1.66 -11.57
C ILE A 127 -0.30 2.80 -10.55
N ARG A 128 -1.25 2.72 -9.61
CA ARG A 128 -1.57 3.74 -8.61
C ARG A 128 -2.13 3.10 -7.34
N THR A 129 -2.03 3.81 -6.23
CA THR A 129 -2.75 3.46 -5.00
C THR A 129 -4.27 3.50 -5.23
N GLY A 130 -5.01 2.56 -4.63
CA GLY A 130 -6.47 2.47 -4.75
C GLY A 130 -7.01 1.78 -6.01
N CYS A 131 -6.18 1.21 -6.89
CA CYS A 131 -6.66 0.48 -8.08
C CYS A 131 -7.40 -0.85 -7.77
N GLY A 132 -7.29 -1.37 -6.54
CA GLY A 132 -7.90 -2.65 -6.14
C GLY A 132 -6.92 -3.83 -6.10
N LYS A 133 -5.66 -3.58 -5.68
CA LYS A 133 -4.66 -4.65 -5.45
C LYS A 133 -5.13 -5.66 -4.43
N SER A 134 -5.56 -5.22 -3.24
CA SER A 134 -5.88 -6.12 -2.13
C SER A 134 -6.99 -7.13 -2.47
N GLN A 135 -8.04 -6.71 -3.19
CA GLN A 135 -9.07 -7.65 -3.67
C GLN A 135 -8.57 -8.59 -4.76
N THR A 136 -7.67 -8.13 -5.63
CA THR A 136 -7.02 -8.96 -6.65
C THR A 136 -6.13 -10.01 -5.99
N THR A 137 -5.32 -9.61 -5.00
CA THR A 137 -4.49 -10.51 -4.20
C THR A 137 -5.35 -11.57 -3.50
N ARG A 138 -6.45 -11.18 -2.85
CA ARG A 138 -7.39 -12.14 -2.24
C ARG A 138 -7.96 -13.13 -3.24
N ARG A 139 -8.36 -12.68 -4.43
CA ARG A 139 -8.85 -13.57 -5.49
C ARG A 139 -7.77 -14.57 -5.93
N VAL A 140 -6.52 -14.12 -6.10
CA VAL A 140 -5.38 -15.01 -6.41
C VAL A 140 -5.15 -16.04 -5.30
N VAL A 141 -5.19 -15.62 -4.03
CA VAL A 141 -5.11 -16.55 -2.87
C VAL A 141 -6.20 -17.61 -2.97
N SER A 142 -7.45 -17.20 -3.15
CA SER A 142 -8.59 -18.14 -3.19
C SER A 142 -8.45 -19.15 -4.33
N ILE A 143 -7.99 -18.71 -5.51
CA ILE A 143 -7.73 -19.60 -6.67
C ILE A 143 -6.65 -20.62 -6.34
N LEU A 144 -5.50 -20.18 -5.82
CA LEU A 144 -4.37 -21.07 -5.51
C LEU A 144 -4.74 -22.07 -4.41
N ARG A 145 -5.47 -21.63 -3.39
CA ARG A 145 -5.96 -22.50 -2.31
C ARG A 145 -6.99 -23.50 -2.80
N ALA A 146 -7.90 -23.12 -3.71
CA ALA A 146 -8.83 -24.04 -4.34
C ALA A 146 -8.12 -25.15 -5.14
N LYS A 147 -6.90 -24.88 -5.63
CA LYS A 147 -5.99 -25.86 -6.24
C LYS A 147 -5.18 -26.69 -5.22
N GLY A 148 -5.41 -26.52 -3.93
CA GLY A 148 -4.72 -27.22 -2.86
C GLY A 148 -3.32 -26.69 -2.53
N ARG A 149 -2.95 -25.49 -2.99
CA ARG A 149 -1.64 -24.88 -2.66
C ARG A 149 -1.63 -24.23 -1.29
N LYS A 150 -0.51 -24.39 -0.58
CA LYS A 150 -0.18 -23.56 0.59
C LYS A 150 0.39 -22.22 0.11
N VAL A 151 -0.31 -21.14 0.41
CA VAL A 151 0.06 -19.79 -0.01
C VAL A 151 0.58 -19.00 1.19
N ALA A 152 1.79 -18.45 1.06
CA ALA A 152 2.28 -17.41 1.96
C ALA A 152 2.17 -16.06 1.24
N VAL A 153 1.37 -15.16 1.81
CA VAL A 153 1.28 -13.77 1.36
C VAL A 153 2.39 -12.98 2.04
N ILE A 154 3.18 -12.24 1.28
CA ILE A 154 4.15 -11.30 1.84
C ILE A 154 3.69 -9.89 1.49
N ARG A 155 3.36 -9.10 2.52
CA ARG A 155 2.87 -7.72 2.37
C ARG A 155 4.06 -6.74 2.38
N HIS A 156 3.95 -5.70 1.56
CA HIS A 156 4.87 -4.55 1.52
C HIS A 156 5.02 -3.87 2.90
N PRO A 157 6.18 -3.26 3.20
CA PRO A 157 6.51 -2.81 4.55
C PRO A 157 5.64 -1.64 5.03
N MET A 158 5.18 -1.77 6.28
CA MET A 158 4.54 -0.72 7.08
C MET A 158 5.31 -0.56 8.40
N PRO A 159 6.47 0.13 8.40
CA PRO A 159 7.44 0.16 9.49
C PRO A 159 7.05 1.11 10.64
N TYR A 160 5.79 1.05 11.09
CA TYR A 160 5.25 1.97 12.10
C TYR A 160 5.81 1.71 13.51
N GLY A 161 6.38 0.53 13.77
CA GLY A 161 6.76 0.08 15.10
C GLY A 161 8.26 0.05 15.35
N ASP A 162 8.66 -0.91 16.19
CA ASP A 162 10.05 -1.25 16.44
C ASP A 162 10.61 -2.07 15.27
N LEU A 163 11.53 -1.49 14.52
CA LEU A 163 12.12 -2.10 13.32
C LEU A 163 12.81 -3.44 13.62
N VAL A 164 13.46 -3.58 14.78
CA VAL A 164 14.16 -4.82 15.16
C VAL A 164 13.14 -5.92 15.44
N ALA A 165 12.08 -5.60 16.19
CA ALA A 165 10.97 -6.53 16.42
C ALA A 165 10.19 -6.86 15.14
N GLN A 166 10.17 -5.93 14.17
CA GLN A 166 9.56 -6.08 12.86
C GLN A 166 10.52 -6.66 11.81
N LYS A 167 11.67 -7.25 12.19
CA LYS A 167 12.59 -7.86 11.21
C LYS A 167 11.88 -8.89 10.33
N VAL A 168 11.18 -9.84 10.97
CA VAL A 168 10.31 -10.83 10.35
C VAL A 168 9.11 -11.05 11.27
N GLN A 169 7.91 -10.89 10.74
CA GLN A 169 6.66 -11.19 11.45
C GLN A 169 5.82 -12.15 10.62
N ARG A 170 5.21 -13.12 11.31
CA ARG A 170 4.37 -14.15 10.70
C ARG A 170 3.01 -14.13 11.38
N TYR A 171 1.97 -14.09 10.58
CA TYR A 171 0.57 -14.01 11.00
C TYR A 171 -0.17 -15.21 10.43
N ALA A 172 -0.64 -16.10 11.30
CA ALA A 172 -1.47 -17.25 10.94
C ALA A 172 -2.89 -17.16 11.53
N SER A 173 -3.12 -16.23 12.45
CA SER A 173 -4.39 -16.01 13.12
C SER A 173 -4.59 -14.53 13.47
N LEU A 174 -5.83 -14.12 13.73
CA LEU A 174 -6.14 -12.75 14.14
C LEU A 174 -5.44 -12.37 15.47
N ALA A 175 -5.16 -13.34 16.34
CA ALA A 175 -4.45 -13.09 17.60
C ALA A 175 -3.00 -12.63 17.39
N ASP A 176 -2.38 -13.00 16.26
CA ASP A 176 -1.01 -12.55 15.94
C ASP A 176 -0.95 -11.04 15.69
N MET A 177 -2.06 -10.41 15.29
CA MET A 177 -2.14 -8.96 15.14
C MET A 177 -2.06 -8.22 16.47
N ASP A 178 -2.65 -8.78 17.52
CA ASP A 178 -2.55 -8.22 18.87
C ASP A 178 -1.14 -8.45 19.44
N LEU A 179 -0.57 -9.64 19.22
CA LEU A 179 0.80 -9.97 19.60
C LEU A 179 1.82 -9.00 19.00
N HIS A 180 1.65 -8.68 17.71
CA HIS A 180 2.52 -7.77 16.97
C HIS A 180 2.10 -6.30 17.04
N LYS A 181 1.03 -5.98 17.79
CA LYS A 181 0.52 -4.62 18.01
C LYS A 181 0.21 -3.87 16.71
N CYS A 182 -0.43 -4.56 15.76
CA CYS A 182 -0.76 -3.97 14.47
C CYS A 182 -1.65 -2.73 14.62
N THR A 183 -1.31 -1.68 13.87
CA THR A 183 -2.14 -0.47 13.69
C THR A 183 -3.45 -0.80 12.97
N ILE A 184 -4.38 0.17 12.90
CA ILE A 184 -5.61 0.00 12.10
C ILE A 184 -5.26 -0.26 10.63
N GLU A 185 -4.31 0.48 10.07
CA GLU A 185 -3.90 0.35 8.67
C GLU A 185 -3.24 -1.01 8.39
N GLU A 186 -2.38 -1.50 9.28
CA GLU A 186 -1.82 -2.84 9.16
C GLU A 186 -2.91 -3.91 9.18
N ARG A 187 -3.91 -3.76 10.06
CA ARG A 187 -5.04 -4.70 10.11
C ARG A 187 -5.88 -4.64 8.85
N GLU A 188 -6.10 -3.45 8.27
CA GLU A 188 -6.85 -3.27 7.01
C GLU A 188 -6.23 -4.05 5.86
N GLU A 189 -4.90 -4.17 5.85
CA GLU A 189 -4.15 -4.89 4.84
C GLU A 189 -3.94 -6.38 5.20
N TYR A 190 -3.84 -6.74 6.47
CA TYR A 190 -3.49 -8.10 6.90
C TYR A 190 -4.72 -8.99 7.17
N GLU A 191 -5.76 -8.46 7.80
CA GLU A 191 -6.93 -9.24 8.29
C GLU A 191 -7.65 -9.97 7.15
N PRO A 192 -7.90 -9.33 5.99
CA PRO A 192 -8.58 -9.99 4.90
C PRO A 192 -7.85 -11.24 4.39
N HIS A 193 -6.52 -11.29 4.46
CA HIS A 193 -5.73 -12.47 4.07
C HIS A 193 -5.88 -13.63 5.05
N LEU A 194 -5.87 -13.35 6.35
CA LEU A 194 -6.05 -14.35 7.40
C LEU A 194 -7.47 -14.92 7.39
N VAL A 195 -8.48 -14.06 7.19
CA VAL A 195 -9.88 -14.49 7.01
C VAL A 195 -10.04 -15.33 5.74
N ASN A 196 -9.31 -14.98 4.67
CA ASN A 196 -9.20 -15.80 3.46
C ASN A 196 -8.24 -17.00 3.63
N GLY A 197 -7.85 -17.33 4.87
CA GLY A 197 -7.08 -18.49 5.31
C GLY A 197 -5.69 -18.66 4.68
N ALA A 198 -5.06 -17.57 4.25
CA ALA A 198 -3.63 -17.56 3.97
C ALA A 198 -2.82 -17.29 5.24
N VAL A 199 -1.54 -17.65 5.22
CA VAL A 199 -0.55 -17.13 6.18
C VAL A 199 0.03 -15.86 5.59
N LEU A 200 0.18 -14.82 6.41
CA LEU A 200 0.77 -13.56 6.01
C LEU A 200 2.11 -13.34 6.69
N PHE A 201 3.07 -12.81 5.95
CA PHE A 201 4.33 -12.35 6.46
C PHE A 201 4.50 -10.85 6.15
N ALA A 202 5.08 -10.13 7.10
CA ALA A 202 5.41 -8.72 6.97
C ALA A 202 6.66 -8.38 7.79
N GLY A 203 7.17 -7.17 7.61
CA GLY A 203 8.34 -6.67 8.33
C GLY A 203 9.23 -5.81 7.45
N VAL A 204 10.53 -5.75 7.78
CA VAL A 204 11.49 -4.83 7.15
C VAL A 204 12.68 -5.49 6.45
N ASP A 205 12.98 -6.77 6.74
CA ASP A 205 14.06 -7.52 6.07
C ASP A 205 13.49 -8.58 5.12
N TYR A 206 13.26 -8.19 3.87
CA TYR A 206 12.55 -9.02 2.89
C TYR A 206 13.33 -10.23 2.42
N GLU A 207 14.66 -10.22 2.51
CA GLU A 207 15.45 -11.44 2.35
C GLU A 207 15.07 -12.44 3.46
N ALA A 208 15.12 -12.01 4.73
CA ALA A 208 14.81 -12.88 5.87
C ALA A 208 13.35 -13.34 5.87
N ILE A 209 12.40 -12.45 5.54
CA ILE A 209 10.97 -12.77 5.44
C ILE A 209 10.73 -13.86 4.38
N LEU A 210 11.35 -13.72 3.20
CA LEU A 210 11.23 -14.71 2.14
C LEU A 210 11.72 -16.09 2.61
N ARG A 211 12.88 -16.16 3.27
CA ARG A 211 13.45 -17.42 3.76
C ARG A 211 12.55 -18.10 4.79
N GLU A 212 11.80 -17.35 5.61
CA GLU A 212 10.81 -17.93 6.51
C GLU A 212 9.57 -18.43 5.76
N ALA A 213 9.04 -17.64 4.82
CA ALA A 213 7.86 -18.00 4.05
C ALA A 213 8.09 -19.26 3.18
N GLU A 214 9.29 -19.42 2.62
CA GLU A 214 9.68 -20.57 1.80
C GLU A 214 9.62 -21.92 2.55
N LYS A 215 9.67 -21.92 3.88
CA LYS A 215 9.66 -23.15 4.71
C LYS A 215 8.30 -23.84 4.73
N GLU A 216 7.22 -23.11 4.52
CA GLU A 216 5.85 -23.64 4.69
C GLU A 216 4.92 -23.41 3.50
N ALA A 217 5.33 -22.62 2.50
CA ALA A 217 4.54 -22.35 1.31
C ALA A 217 4.97 -23.16 0.08
N ASP A 218 3.97 -23.47 -0.75
CA ASP A 218 4.17 -23.99 -2.11
C ASP A 218 4.34 -22.84 -3.11
N VAL A 219 3.65 -21.71 -2.87
CA VAL A 219 3.66 -20.51 -3.70
C VAL A 219 3.76 -19.27 -2.80
N ILE A 220 4.62 -18.34 -3.18
CA ILE A 220 4.74 -17.03 -2.54
C ILE A 220 3.87 -16.04 -3.33
N LEU A 221 3.02 -15.30 -2.62
CA LEU A 221 2.24 -14.21 -3.19
C LEU A 221 2.76 -12.87 -2.64
N TRP A 222 3.35 -12.06 -3.51
CA TRP A 222 3.73 -10.70 -3.18
C TRP A 222 2.53 -9.76 -3.29
N ASP A 223 2.14 -9.16 -2.16
CA ASP A 223 1.07 -8.16 -2.10
C ASP A 223 1.67 -6.75 -2.03
N GLY A 224 1.77 -6.10 -3.19
CA GLY A 224 2.50 -4.84 -3.37
C GLY A 224 1.89 -3.66 -2.62
N GLY A 225 2.73 -2.73 -2.15
CA GLY A 225 2.32 -1.47 -1.52
C GLY A 225 2.26 -0.35 -2.55
N ASN A 226 1.31 0.56 -2.39
CA ASN A 226 1.11 1.70 -3.28
C ASN A 226 1.12 1.31 -4.78
N ASN A 227 2.09 1.77 -5.55
CA ASN A 227 2.38 1.31 -6.92
C ASN A 227 3.85 0.86 -7.08
N ASP A 228 4.49 0.44 -5.98
CA ASP A 228 5.88 -0.01 -5.97
C ASP A 228 6.05 -1.30 -6.80
N PHE A 229 7.23 -1.51 -7.36
CA PHE A 229 7.52 -2.77 -8.05
C PHE A 229 7.91 -3.87 -7.04
N PRO A 230 7.79 -5.16 -7.40
CA PRO A 230 7.94 -6.23 -6.43
C PRO A 230 9.36 -6.32 -5.87
N PHE A 231 9.48 -6.79 -4.63
CA PHE A 231 10.78 -6.97 -3.96
C PHE A 231 11.38 -8.33 -4.28
N TYR A 232 10.58 -9.19 -4.89
CA TYR A 232 10.95 -10.53 -5.28
C TYR A 232 10.89 -10.65 -6.78
N LYS A 233 11.79 -11.46 -7.33
CA LYS A 233 11.73 -11.82 -8.74
C LYS A 233 10.53 -12.74 -8.97
N SER A 234 9.51 -12.23 -9.66
CA SER A 234 8.25 -12.93 -9.90
C SER A 234 8.28 -13.83 -11.13
N ASP A 235 7.60 -14.98 -11.06
CA ASP A 235 7.30 -15.85 -12.20
C ASP A 235 6.01 -15.45 -12.95
N LEU A 236 5.19 -14.63 -12.30
CA LEU A 236 4.01 -13.97 -12.86
C LEU A 236 3.79 -12.60 -12.19
N GLU A 237 3.82 -11.54 -12.97
CA GLU A 237 3.53 -10.16 -12.58
C GLU A 237 2.13 -9.76 -13.06
N ILE A 238 1.22 -9.62 -12.10
CA ILE A 238 -0.13 -9.10 -12.27
C ILE A 238 -0.13 -7.63 -11.85
N VAL A 239 -0.59 -6.74 -12.72
CA VAL A 239 -0.67 -5.30 -12.43
C VAL A 239 -2.10 -4.80 -12.64
N VAL A 240 -2.65 -4.20 -11.58
CA VAL A 240 -4.02 -3.68 -11.58
C VAL A 240 -4.05 -2.26 -12.13
N LEU A 241 -4.99 -2.03 -13.05
CA LEU A 241 -5.31 -0.76 -13.69
C LEU A 241 -6.68 -0.28 -13.22
N ASP A 242 -6.89 1.03 -13.21
CA ASP A 242 -8.16 1.65 -12.83
C ASP A 242 -8.52 2.72 -13.86
N PRO A 243 -9.61 2.55 -14.63
CA PRO A 243 -10.06 3.54 -15.61
C PRO A 243 -10.41 4.90 -14.99
N HIS A 244 -10.71 4.98 -13.69
CA HIS A 244 -10.89 6.28 -13.02
C HIS A 244 -9.57 7.08 -12.92
N ARG A 245 -8.43 6.46 -13.27
CA ARG A 245 -7.09 7.04 -13.29
C ARG A 245 -6.42 6.92 -14.65
N ALA A 246 -7.19 6.92 -15.73
CA ALA A 246 -6.66 6.79 -17.08
C ALA A 246 -5.53 7.80 -17.37
N GLY A 247 -4.42 7.32 -17.93
CA GLY A 247 -3.19 8.09 -18.17
C GLY A 247 -2.16 7.99 -17.04
N HIS A 248 -2.52 7.49 -15.86
CA HIS A 248 -1.57 7.33 -14.75
C HIS A 248 -0.57 6.19 -14.97
N GLU A 249 -0.94 5.20 -15.78
CA GLU A 249 -0.09 4.09 -16.24
C GLU A 249 1.14 4.53 -17.03
N ILE A 250 1.20 5.81 -17.47
CA ILE A 250 2.31 6.42 -18.20
C ILE A 250 2.75 7.78 -17.63
N SER A 251 2.35 8.12 -16.40
CA SER A 251 2.68 9.43 -15.80
C SER A 251 3.11 9.37 -14.33
N TYR A 252 3.15 8.16 -13.74
CA TYR A 252 3.52 7.94 -12.35
C TYR A 252 4.65 6.94 -12.18
N TYR A 253 5.53 7.24 -11.24
CA TYR A 253 6.63 6.37 -10.82
C TYR A 253 6.30 5.60 -9.53
N PRO A 254 6.72 4.33 -9.39
CA PRO A 254 7.14 3.42 -10.46
C PRO A 254 5.96 2.70 -11.14
N GLY A 255 4.73 3.21 -11.03
CA GLY A 255 3.53 2.61 -11.65
C GLY A 255 3.70 2.24 -13.13
N GLU A 256 4.34 3.10 -13.93
CA GLU A 256 4.65 2.77 -15.34
C GLU A 256 5.70 1.65 -15.47
N THR A 257 6.64 1.53 -14.54
CA THR A 257 7.60 0.41 -14.52
C THR A 257 6.85 -0.91 -14.35
N ASN A 258 5.89 -0.97 -13.43
CA ASN A 258 4.99 -2.13 -13.28
C ASN A 258 4.18 -2.37 -14.56
N PHE A 259 3.53 -1.33 -15.09
CA PHE A 259 2.71 -1.42 -16.29
C PHE A 259 3.45 -2.01 -17.49
N ARG A 260 4.70 -1.60 -17.73
CA ARG A 260 5.52 -2.07 -18.85
C ARG A 260 6.04 -3.50 -18.66
N ARG A 261 6.21 -3.94 -17.41
CA ARG A 261 6.73 -5.28 -17.09
C ARG A 261 5.65 -6.35 -16.98
N ALA A 262 4.43 -5.94 -16.66
CA ALA A 262 3.32 -6.82 -16.39
C ALA A 262 3.15 -7.88 -17.48
N GLN A 263 2.97 -9.14 -17.06
CA GLN A 263 2.50 -10.18 -17.97
C GLN A 263 0.97 -10.27 -17.99
N VAL A 264 0.32 -9.80 -16.92
CA VAL A 264 -1.13 -9.73 -16.80
C VAL A 264 -1.54 -8.34 -16.33
N LEU A 265 -2.46 -7.72 -17.06
CA LEU A 265 -3.08 -6.44 -16.72
C LEU A 265 -4.54 -6.67 -16.37
N VAL A 266 -4.93 -6.30 -15.15
CA VAL A 266 -6.32 -6.38 -14.69
C VAL A 266 -6.93 -4.98 -14.76
N ILE A 267 -7.81 -4.72 -15.72
CA ILE A 267 -8.57 -3.47 -15.77
C ILE A 267 -9.76 -3.62 -14.82
N ASN A 268 -9.65 -3.03 -13.63
CA ASN A 268 -10.66 -3.14 -12.58
C ASN A 268 -11.68 -1.98 -12.64
N LYS A 269 -12.80 -2.11 -11.92
CA LYS A 269 -13.86 -1.08 -11.78
C LYS A 269 -14.48 -0.62 -13.10
N ILE A 270 -14.43 -1.45 -14.14
CA ILE A 270 -14.94 -1.07 -15.47
C ILE A 270 -16.45 -0.79 -15.46
N ASP A 271 -17.17 -1.39 -14.51
CA ASP A 271 -18.60 -1.27 -14.31
C ASP A 271 -19.05 0.13 -13.85
N THR A 272 -18.12 0.93 -13.32
CA THR A 272 -18.40 2.27 -12.79
C THR A 272 -17.70 3.38 -13.59
N ALA A 273 -16.87 3.03 -14.57
CA ALA A 273 -16.07 3.99 -15.32
C ALA A 273 -16.68 4.35 -16.68
N SER A 274 -16.25 5.48 -17.24
CA SER A 274 -16.64 5.88 -18.59
C SER A 274 -15.96 5.02 -19.66
N LEU A 275 -16.67 4.80 -20.78
CA LEU A 275 -16.12 4.09 -21.94
C LEU A 275 -14.89 4.80 -22.52
N GLU A 276 -14.86 6.14 -22.45
CA GLU A 276 -13.71 6.94 -22.87
C GLU A 276 -12.45 6.56 -22.10
N ASN A 277 -12.52 6.56 -20.77
CA ASN A 277 -11.37 6.24 -19.93
C ASN A 277 -10.90 4.79 -20.10
N ILE A 278 -11.85 3.85 -20.24
CA ILE A 278 -11.53 2.44 -20.56
C ILE A 278 -10.75 2.37 -21.88
N ASN A 279 -11.18 3.13 -22.90
CA ASN A 279 -10.50 3.16 -24.20
C ASN A 279 -9.12 3.82 -24.14
N VAL A 280 -8.92 4.86 -23.31
CA VAL A 280 -7.59 5.44 -23.06
C VAL A 280 -6.64 4.38 -22.53
N LEU A 281 -7.03 3.64 -21.49
CA LEU A 281 -6.23 2.53 -20.94
C LEU A 281 -5.93 1.49 -22.03
N ARG A 282 -6.94 1.01 -22.75
CA ARG A 282 -6.76 0.01 -23.81
C ARG A 282 -5.82 0.47 -24.92
N ASN A 283 -5.86 1.74 -25.29
CA ASN A 283 -4.94 2.32 -26.28
C ASN A 283 -3.51 2.36 -25.74
N ASN A 284 -3.32 2.73 -24.47
CA ASN A 284 -2.01 2.74 -23.84
C ASN A 284 -1.45 1.32 -23.66
N ILE A 285 -2.29 0.32 -23.33
CA ILE A 285 -1.90 -1.10 -23.29
C ILE A 285 -1.34 -1.52 -24.65
N ARG A 286 -2.11 -1.34 -25.73
CA ARG A 286 -1.68 -1.68 -27.09
C ARG A 286 -0.38 -1.00 -27.51
N LYS A 287 -0.13 0.21 -27.01
CA LYS A 287 1.05 1.00 -27.36
C LYS A 287 2.30 0.62 -26.58
N PHE A 288 2.16 0.34 -25.29
CA PHE A 288 3.30 0.26 -24.37
C PHE A 288 3.52 -1.12 -23.73
N ASN A 289 2.50 -1.98 -23.71
CA ASN A 289 2.60 -3.37 -23.29
C ASN A 289 1.63 -4.27 -24.10
N PRO A 290 1.88 -4.45 -25.41
CA PRO A 290 0.99 -5.18 -26.31
C PRO A 290 0.93 -6.69 -26.04
N ASP A 291 1.93 -7.25 -25.35
CA ASP A 291 2.06 -8.70 -25.11
C ASP A 291 1.38 -9.16 -23.82
N ALA A 292 0.96 -8.23 -22.95
CA ALA A 292 0.28 -8.57 -21.71
C ALA A 292 -1.11 -9.16 -21.94
N VAL A 293 -1.45 -10.17 -21.15
CA VAL A 293 -2.82 -10.68 -21.05
C VAL A 293 -3.68 -9.64 -20.34
N VAL A 294 -4.80 -9.26 -20.94
CA VAL A 294 -5.73 -8.28 -20.35
C VAL A 294 -6.95 -9.00 -19.80
N ILE A 295 -7.26 -8.73 -18.52
CA ILE A 295 -8.44 -9.23 -17.81
C ILE A 295 -9.31 -8.04 -17.46
N ASP A 296 -10.56 -8.04 -17.94
CA ASP A 296 -11.57 -7.08 -17.56
C ASP A 296 -12.18 -7.49 -16.22
N ALA A 297 -12.39 -6.56 -15.29
CA ALA A 297 -12.95 -6.83 -13.98
C ALA A 297 -13.79 -5.67 -13.41
N ALA A 298 -14.78 -6.04 -12.61
CA ALA A 298 -15.58 -5.15 -11.78
C ALA A 298 -15.20 -5.27 -10.30
N SER A 299 -15.68 -4.31 -9.51
CA SER A 299 -15.48 -4.25 -8.06
C SER A 299 -16.81 -4.07 -7.32
N PRO A 300 -17.74 -5.04 -7.43
CA PRO A 300 -19.06 -4.89 -6.83
C PRO A 300 -19.01 -4.74 -5.30
N LEU A 301 -19.86 -3.86 -4.79
CA LEU A 301 -20.06 -3.67 -3.34
C LEU A 301 -21.07 -4.66 -2.80
N PHE A 302 -20.76 -5.23 -1.63
CA PHE A 302 -21.64 -6.07 -0.83
C PHE A 302 -21.89 -5.40 0.52
N VAL A 303 -23.16 -5.28 0.91
CA VAL A 303 -23.57 -4.61 2.15
C VAL A 303 -24.61 -5.46 2.86
N GLU A 304 -24.18 -6.20 3.88
CA GLU A 304 -25.09 -6.97 4.71
C GLU A 304 -25.99 -6.01 5.51
N GLY A 305 -27.32 -6.18 5.41
CA GLY A 305 -28.29 -5.26 6.01
C GLY A 305 -28.31 -3.87 5.38
N GLY A 306 -27.91 -3.73 4.11
CA GLY A 306 -27.85 -2.44 3.40
C GLY A 306 -29.20 -1.72 3.28
N ASP A 307 -30.32 -2.43 3.43
CA ASP A 307 -31.67 -1.85 3.52
C ASP A 307 -31.81 -0.84 4.67
N LYS A 308 -31.02 -1.00 5.74
CA LYS A 308 -31.00 -0.08 6.90
C LYS A 308 -30.49 1.32 6.56
N ILE A 309 -29.75 1.49 5.46
CA ILE A 309 -29.20 2.78 5.01
C ILE A 309 -30.33 3.71 4.52
N ARG A 310 -31.40 3.14 3.96
CA ARG A 310 -32.41 3.91 3.23
C ARG A 310 -33.07 4.97 4.11
N GLY A 311 -33.04 6.22 3.63
CA GLY A 311 -33.67 7.37 4.30
C GLY A 311 -32.99 7.80 5.61
N LYS A 312 -31.81 7.26 5.94
CA LYS A 312 -31.06 7.60 7.16
C LYS A 312 -30.04 8.70 6.90
N LYS A 313 -29.76 9.48 7.95
CA LYS A 313 -28.59 10.35 8.02
C LYS A 313 -27.39 9.50 8.44
N VAL A 314 -26.40 9.36 7.58
CA VAL A 314 -25.31 8.40 7.79
C VAL A 314 -23.96 9.09 7.96
N LEU A 315 -23.15 8.57 8.88
CA LEU A 315 -21.72 8.83 8.91
C LEU A 315 -21.02 7.73 8.12
N VAL A 316 -20.18 8.10 7.16
CA VAL A 316 -19.34 7.14 6.44
C VAL A 316 -17.93 7.18 7.03
N VAL A 317 -17.41 6.01 7.42
CA VAL A 317 -16.00 5.81 7.79
C VAL A 317 -15.31 5.03 6.68
N GLU A 318 -14.21 5.52 6.16
CA GLU A 318 -13.55 4.99 4.96
C GLU A 318 -12.08 4.66 5.22
N ASP A 319 -11.53 3.84 4.33
CA ASP A 319 -10.11 3.48 4.26
C ASP A 319 -9.18 4.72 4.24
N GLY A 320 -8.33 4.84 5.25
CA GLY A 320 -7.47 6.00 5.48
C GLY A 320 -6.47 6.25 4.34
N PRO A 321 -5.63 5.27 3.96
CA PRO A 321 -4.68 5.39 2.85
C PRO A 321 -5.30 5.81 1.52
N THR A 322 -6.45 5.25 1.16
CA THR A 322 -7.16 5.59 -0.09
C THR A 322 -7.52 7.08 -0.18
N LEU A 323 -7.92 7.68 0.94
CA LEU A 323 -8.31 9.08 1.01
C LEU A 323 -7.16 10.06 1.21
N THR A 324 -6.09 9.60 1.88
CA THR A 324 -4.94 10.44 2.22
C THR A 324 -3.92 10.43 1.08
N HIS A 325 -3.04 9.44 1.04
CA HIS A 325 -1.98 9.34 0.03
C HIS A 325 -2.49 8.85 -1.33
N GLY A 326 -3.64 8.17 -1.37
CA GLY A 326 -4.31 7.76 -2.62
C GLY A 326 -5.07 8.88 -3.34
N GLU A 327 -5.27 10.03 -2.69
CA GLU A 327 -5.91 11.23 -3.27
C GLU A 327 -7.34 11.00 -3.79
N MET A 328 -8.05 9.98 -3.31
CA MET A 328 -9.46 9.76 -3.66
C MET A 328 -10.37 10.67 -2.83
N ALA A 329 -11.39 11.26 -3.47
CA ALA A 329 -12.35 12.11 -2.78
C ALA A 329 -13.43 11.32 -2.02
N TYR A 330 -13.69 10.07 -2.42
CA TYR A 330 -14.69 9.19 -1.82
C TYR A 330 -14.30 7.72 -2.01
N GLY A 331 -14.85 6.83 -1.20
CA GLY A 331 -14.57 5.39 -1.23
C GLY A 331 -15.82 4.51 -1.35
N ALA A 332 -15.69 3.26 -0.92
CA ALA A 332 -16.73 2.24 -1.04
C ALA A 332 -17.95 2.52 -0.16
N GLY A 333 -17.73 3.06 1.04
CA GLY A 333 -18.77 3.47 1.98
C GLY A 333 -19.68 4.56 1.42
N VAL A 334 -19.11 5.59 0.78
CA VAL A 334 -19.90 6.66 0.14
C VAL A 334 -20.72 6.12 -1.02
N MET A 335 -20.12 5.28 -1.87
CA MET A 335 -20.82 4.63 -2.98
C MET A 335 -21.97 3.74 -2.50
N ALA A 336 -21.77 3.01 -1.40
CA ALA A 336 -22.84 2.23 -0.77
C ALA A 336 -23.94 3.13 -0.21
N ALA A 337 -23.59 4.21 0.51
CA ALA A 337 -24.57 5.15 1.07
C ALA A 337 -25.51 5.70 -0.02
N TYR A 338 -24.97 6.11 -1.16
CA TYR A 338 -25.78 6.56 -2.29
C TYR A 338 -26.60 5.43 -2.93
N LYS A 339 -25.97 4.28 -3.22
CA LYS A 339 -26.63 3.13 -3.86
C LYS A 339 -27.85 2.63 -3.07
N TYR A 340 -27.77 2.65 -1.75
CA TYR A 340 -28.85 2.19 -0.86
C TYR A 340 -29.82 3.31 -0.43
N GLY A 341 -29.58 4.54 -0.86
CA GLY A 341 -30.51 5.67 -0.70
C GLY A 341 -30.46 6.32 0.68
N ALA A 342 -29.27 6.58 1.22
CA ALA A 342 -29.11 7.45 2.39
C ALA A 342 -29.75 8.83 2.15
N ALA A 343 -30.38 9.40 3.18
CA ALA A 343 -30.99 10.73 3.09
C ALA A 343 -29.94 11.84 3.09
N GLU A 344 -28.86 11.66 3.86
CA GLU A 344 -27.82 12.67 4.06
C GLU A 344 -26.51 12.00 4.47
N LEU A 345 -25.37 12.49 3.96
CA LEU A 345 -24.06 12.20 4.51
C LEU A 345 -23.72 13.27 5.55
N ILE A 346 -23.52 12.87 6.81
CA ILE A 346 -23.19 13.80 7.88
C ILE A 346 -21.69 14.12 7.84
N ASP A 347 -21.35 15.42 7.76
CA ASP A 347 -19.97 15.87 7.86
C ASP A 347 -19.45 15.66 9.30
N PRO A 348 -18.42 14.81 9.51
CA PRO A 348 -17.85 14.57 10.83
C PRO A 348 -16.96 15.73 11.32
N LYS A 349 -16.53 16.67 10.46
CA LYS A 349 -15.58 17.73 10.82
C LYS A 349 -15.96 18.53 12.08
N PRO A 350 -17.21 18.96 12.29
CA PRO A 350 -17.61 19.70 13.49
C PRO A 350 -17.52 18.89 14.80
N TYR A 351 -17.42 17.56 14.68
CA TYR A 351 -17.46 16.61 15.80
C TYR A 351 -16.11 15.92 16.05
N ALA A 352 -15.11 16.22 15.20
CA ALA A 352 -13.77 15.67 15.27
C ALA A 352 -13.02 16.15 16.52
N VAL A 353 -12.21 15.26 17.10
CA VAL A 353 -11.38 15.55 18.27
C VAL A 353 -9.91 15.20 18.04
N GLY A 354 -9.02 15.89 18.76
CA GLY A 354 -7.59 15.57 18.77
C GLY A 354 -6.95 15.54 17.39
N SER A 355 -6.19 14.47 17.10
CA SER A 355 -5.46 14.28 15.84
C SER A 355 -6.37 14.16 14.60
N ILE A 356 -7.64 13.82 14.77
CA ILE A 356 -8.60 13.79 13.66
C ILE A 356 -8.86 15.21 13.12
N VAL A 357 -8.87 16.22 13.99
CA VAL A 357 -8.96 17.63 13.57
C VAL A 357 -7.76 18.03 12.72
N GLU A 358 -6.57 17.58 13.10
CA GLU A 358 -5.33 17.83 12.36
C GLU A 358 -5.32 17.11 11.01
N THR A 359 -5.88 15.90 10.96
CA THR A 359 -6.05 15.12 9.72
C THR A 359 -6.90 15.88 8.71
N PHE A 360 -8.06 16.43 9.12
CA PHE A 360 -8.90 17.24 8.23
C PHE A 360 -8.23 18.55 7.78
N LYS A 361 -7.38 19.16 8.62
CA LYS A 361 -6.60 20.35 8.22
C LYS A 361 -5.54 20.01 7.19
N LYS A 362 -4.87 18.87 7.36
CA LYS A 362 -3.81 18.39 6.45
C LYS A 362 -4.38 17.95 5.10
N TYR A 363 -5.50 17.24 5.11
CA TYR A 363 -6.15 16.69 3.91
C TYR A 363 -7.46 17.43 3.62
N GLY A 364 -7.35 18.70 3.23
CA GLY A 364 -8.51 19.60 3.06
C GLY A 364 -9.52 19.17 1.99
N HIS A 365 -9.13 18.28 1.06
CA HIS A 365 -10.03 17.71 0.05
C HIS A 365 -11.02 16.70 0.63
N VAL A 366 -10.71 16.10 1.79
CA VAL A 366 -11.59 15.14 2.45
C VAL A 366 -12.78 15.89 3.06
N SER A 367 -13.99 15.55 2.67
CA SER A 367 -15.22 16.18 3.16
C SER A 367 -16.41 15.23 3.12
N GLY A 368 -17.32 15.32 4.10
CA GLY A 368 -18.53 14.50 4.14
C GLY A 368 -18.31 13.02 4.49
N LEU A 369 -17.11 12.67 4.96
CA LEU A 369 -16.73 11.33 5.39
C LEU A 369 -15.57 11.39 6.39
N LEU A 370 -15.33 10.29 7.12
CA LEU A 370 -14.28 10.17 8.13
C LEU A 370 -13.21 9.16 7.69
N PRO A 371 -11.94 9.55 7.51
CA PRO A 371 -10.85 8.60 7.33
C PRO A 371 -10.63 7.78 8.60
N ALA A 372 -10.49 6.45 8.47
CA ALA A 372 -10.11 5.58 9.56
C ALA A 372 -8.63 5.80 9.93
N MET A 373 -8.40 6.55 11.01
CA MET A 373 -7.06 6.84 11.53
C MET A 373 -6.81 6.05 12.81
N GLY A 374 -5.63 5.45 12.97
CA GLY A 374 -5.34 4.63 14.15
C GLY A 374 -3.93 4.08 14.22
N TYR A 375 -2.91 4.97 14.18
CA TYR A 375 -1.50 4.60 14.35
C TYR A 375 -1.12 4.30 15.82
N GLY A 376 -2.06 4.46 16.76
CA GLY A 376 -1.87 4.10 18.17
C GLY A 376 -3.12 4.34 19.02
N ASP A 377 -3.11 3.88 20.28
CA ASP A 377 -4.26 3.86 21.18
C ASP A 377 -4.97 5.20 21.33
N LYS A 378 -4.21 6.30 21.33
CA LYS A 378 -4.76 7.65 21.40
C LYS A 378 -5.63 7.97 20.17
N GLN A 379 -5.11 7.71 18.97
CA GLN A 379 -5.84 7.99 17.73
C GLN A 379 -7.07 7.08 17.59
N ILE A 380 -6.97 5.81 18.02
CA ILE A 380 -8.10 4.88 18.03
C ILE A 380 -9.24 5.42 18.92
N LYS A 381 -8.91 5.93 20.11
CA LYS A 381 -9.90 6.57 21.00
C LYS A 381 -10.48 7.85 20.42
N GLU A 382 -9.67 8.67 19.76
CA GLU A 382 -10.11 9.90 19.11
C GLU A 382 -11.04 9.60 17.90
N LEU A 383 -10.76 8.52 17.15
CA LEU A 383 -11.64 7.99 16.09
C LEU A 383 -12.98 7.53 16.67
N GLU A 384 -12.96 6.72 17.73
CA GLU A 384 -14.16 6.27 18.45
C GLU A 384 -15.01 7.46 18.94
N GLN A 385 -14.37 8.42 19.60
CA GLN A 385 -15.04 9.60 20.12
C GLN A 385 -15.65 10.45 19.00
N THR A 386 -14.94 10.63 17.88
CA THR A 386 -15.44 11.38 16.72
C THR A 386 -16.69 10.71 16.13
N ILE A 387 -16.66 9.39 15.95
CA ILE A 387 -17.82 8.61 15.46
C ILE A 387 -19.01 8.75 16.44
N ASN A 388 -18.75 8.66 17.73
CA ASN A 388 -19.78 8.73 18.76
C ASN A 388 -20.36 10.14 18.92
N ASN A 389 -19.58 11.20 18.69
CA ASN A 389 -20.03 12.60 18.72
C ASN A 389 -20.84 12.99 17.48
N THR A 390 -20.60 12.35 16.34
CA THR A 390 -21.28 12.70 15.08
C THR A 390 -22.76 12.30 15.13
N PRO A 391 -23.72 13.21 14.86
CA PRO A 391 -25.15 12.96 15.02
C PRO A 391 -25.74 12.24 13.79
N ALA A 392 -25.26 11.03 13.53
CA ALA A 392 -25.78 10.12 12.51
C ALA A 392 -26.78 9.11 13.11
N ASP A 393 -27.72 8.66 12.30
CA ASP A 393 -28.64 7.55 12.63
C ASP A 393 -27.99 6.18 12.47
N LEU A 394 -26.99 6.09 11.60
CA LEU A 394 -26.30 4.86 11.19
C LEU A 394 -24.85 5.19 10.79
N VAL A 395 -23.92 4.29 11.08
CA VAL A 395 -22.53 4.37 10.61
C VAL A 395 -22.30 3.35 9.50
N VAL A 396 -21.85 3.81 8.33
CA VAL A 396 -21.44 2.97 7.20
C VAL A 396 -19.93 2.80 7.27
N ILE A 397 -19.48 1.57 7.52
CA ILE A 397 -18.08 1.20 7.63
C ILE A 397 -17.61 0.70 6.25
N GLY A 398 -16.86 1.54 5.55
CA GLY A 398 -16.20 1.25 4.26
C GLY A 398 -14.77 0.74 4.39
N THR A 399 -14.27 0.54 5.62
CA THR A 399 -12.92 0.02 5.87
C THR A 399 -12.83 -1.48 5.52
N PRO A 400 -11.66 -1.96 5.07
CA PRO A 400 -11.43 -3.39 4.82
C PRO A 400 -11.62 -4.27 6.05
N ILE A 401 -11.32 -3.77 7.25
CA ILE A 401 -11.54 -4.49 8.52
C ILE A 401 -12.94 -4.32 9.08
N ASP A 402 -13.30 -5.20 10.01
CA ASP A 402 -14.46 -4.98 10.87
C ASP A 402 -14.12 -3.98 11.99
N LEU A 403 -14.20 -2.67 11.68
CA LEU A 403 -13.88 -1.59 12.63
C LEU A 403 -14.68 -1.70 13.94
N ALA A 404 -15.89 -2.26 13.90
CA ALA A 404 -16.73 -2.45 15.09
C ALA A 404 -16.17 -3.47 16.09
N LYS A 405 -15.18 -4.28 15.70
CA LYS A 405 -14.44 -5.16 16.62
C LYS A 405 -13.29 -4.45 17.33
N LEU A 406 -12.82 -3.31 16.82
CA LEU A 406 -11.70 -2.55 17.39
C LEU A 406 -12.15 -1.39 18.26
N ILE A 407 -13.29 -0.77 17.94
CA ILE A 407 -13.81 0.40 18.67
C ILE A 407 -15.28 0.25 19.02
N LYS A 408 -15.70 0.91 20.11
CA LYS A 408 -17.07 0.88 20.60
C LYS A 408 -17.91 1.98 19.94
N ILE A 409 -18.64 1.60 18.90
CA ILE A 409 -19.58 2.48 18.21
C ILE A 409 -20.94 2.42 18.90
N ASN A 410 -21.46 3.56 19.36
CA ASN A 410 -22.73 3.65 20.10
C ASN A 410 -23.98 3.77 19.19
N LYS A 411 -23.81 3.52 17.90
CA LYS A 411 -24.83 3.63 16.85
C LYS A 411 -24.92 2.32 16.09
N PRO A 412 -26.06 2.02 15.44
CA PRO A 412 -26.12 0.92 14.48
C PRO A 412 -25.04 1.07 13.40
N THR A 413 -24.48 -0.05 12.95
CA THR A 413 -23.46 -0.10 11.90
C THR A 413 -23.89 -1.01 10.75
N VAL A 414 -23.42 -0.69 9.56
CA VAL A 414 -23.41 -1.59 8.40
C VAL A 414 -22.01 -1.59 7.80
N ARG A 415 -21.55 -2.76 7.34
CA ARG A 415 -20.23 -2.91 6.74
C ARG A 415 -20.36 -3.07 5.24
N VAL A 416 -19.49 -2.38 4.52
CA VAL A 416 -19.34 -2.47 3.07
C VAL A 416 -18.12 -3.30 2.79
N THR A 417 -18.28 -4.37 2.03
CA THR A 417 -17.18 -5.17 1.50
C THR A 417 -17.20 -5.13 -0.02
N TYR A 418 -16.09 -5.54 -0.64
CA TYR A 418 -15.92 -5.56 -2.08
C TYR A 418 -14.96 -6.69 -2.45
N GLU A 419 -15.24 -7.30 -3.59
CA GLU A 419 -14.41 -8.38 -4.14
C GLU A 419 -14.19 -8.14 -5.63
N LEU A 420 -13.07 -8.66 -6.13
CA LEU A 420 -12.79 -8.64 -7.56
C LEU A 420 -13.75 -9.61 -8.27
N GLN A 421 -14.41 -9.12 -9.32
CA GLN A 421 -15.23 -9.95 -10.20
C GLN A 421 -14.70 -9.84 -11.63
N GLU A 422 -14.08 -10.91 -12.12
CA GLU A 422 -13.62 -10.99 -13.51
C GLU A 422 -14.82 -11.02 -14.48
N ILE A 423 -14.68 -10.36 -15.62
CA ILE A 423 -15.72 -10.24 -16.65
C ILE A 423 -15.21 -10.88 -17.94
N GLY A 424 -15.92 -11.91 -18.39
CA GLY A 424 -15.56 -12.64 -19.59
C GLY A 424 -14.29 -13.48 -19.42
N THR A 425 -13.49 -13.55 -20.48
CA THR A 425 -12.25 -14.34 -20.55
C THR A 425 -11.17 -13.56 -21.29
N PRO A 426 -9.88 -13.70 -20.95
CA PRO A 426 -9.30 -14.63 -19.97
C PRO A 426 -9.53 -14.22 -18.51
N THR A 427 -9.35 -15.16 -17.58
CA THR A 427 -9.52 -14.97 -16.12
C THR A 427 -8.21 -15.14 -15.35
N LEU A 428 -8.19 -14.80 -14.06
CA LEU A 428 -7.06 -15.09 -13.17
C LEU A 428 -6.84 -16.59 -13.03
N GLU A 429 -7.90 -17.40 -13.09
CA GLU A 429 -7.79 -18.86 -13.08
C GLU A 429 -7.01 -19.37 -14.30
N ASP A 430 -7.21 -18.77 -15.47
CA ASP A 430 -6.50 -19.12 -16.71
C ASP A 430 -5.00 -18.85 -16.62
N VAL A 431 -4.60 -17.67 -16.15
CA VAL A 431 -3.18 -17.29 -16.05
C VAL A 431 -2.46 -18.00 -14.90
N LEU A 432 -3.20 -18.42 -13.87
CA LEU A 432 -2.66 -19.17 -12.73
C LEU A 432 -2.61 -20.69 -12.97
N LYS A 433 -2.97 -21.20 -14.15
CA LYS A 433 -3.02 -22.66 -14.43
C LYS A 433 -1.74 -23.42 -14.07
N LYS A 434 -0.57 -22.79 -14.26
CA LYS A 434 0.75 -23.40 -14.02
C LYS A 434 1.20 -23.40 -12.55
N PHE A 435 0.48 -22.71 -11.67
CA PHE A 435 0.85 -22.54 -10.26
C PHE A 435 0.17 -23.56 -9.36
#